data_AF-W1WYV0-F1
#
_entry.id   AF-W1WYV0-F1
#
_cell.length_a   1.000
_cell.length_b   1.000
_cell.length_c   1.000
_cell.angle_alpha   90.00
_cell.angle_beta   90.00
_cell.angle_gamma   90.00
#
_symmetry.space_group_name_H-M   'P 1'
#
loop_
_entity.id
_entity.type
_entity.pdbx_description
1 polymer ?
#
loop_
_entity_poly.entity_id
_entity_poly.type
_entity_poly.pdbx_seq_one_letter_code
_entity_poly.pdbx_strand_id
1 'polypeptide(L)'
;SDISGGHIVSMAKVLTEAIGLSKMKWVEVDLNYAPLTLSEAFYMATKGGGKFFGKVGSFEKGCELDALIIDDTLLFDPNERTLEERLERWLYVGDDRHIVERYVAGQVLPNPQGFQG
;
A
#
# COMPACT_ATOMS: atom_id res chain seq x y z
N SER A 1 -4.41 -9.95 1.10
CA SER A 1 -4.06 -10.86 -0.01
C SER A 1 -4.83 -12.14 0.17
N ASP A 2 -5.61 -12.55 -0.82
CA ASP A 2 -6.11 -13.93 -0.86
C ASP A 2 -4.94 -14.82 -1.29
N ILE A 3 -4.23 -15.35 -0.30
CA ILE A 3 -3.02 -16.16 -0.48
C ILE A 3 -3.31 -17.46 -1.26
N SER A 4 -4.58 -17.82 -1.50
CA SER A 4 -4.95 -19.04 -2.22
C SER A 4 -5.36 -18.84 -3.69
N GLY A 5 -5.49 -17.61 -4.17
CA GLY A 5 -5.92 -17.32 -5.56
C GLY A 5 -5.20 -16.17 -6.26
N GLY A 6 -4.55 -15.26 -5.52
CA GLY A 6 -3.82 -14.12 -6.09
C GLY A 6 -2.33 -14.21 -5.76
N HIS A 7 -1.51 -14.55 -6.75
CA HIS A 7 -0.06 -14.60 -6.59
C HIS A 7 0.53 -13.19 -6.51
N ILE A 8 0.31 -12.42 -5.44
CA ILE A 8 1.16 -11.29 -4.99
C ILE A 8 0.92 -11.02 -3.48
N VAL A 9 2.00 -11.03 -2.69
CA VAL A 9 2.00 -10.71 -1.25
C VAL A 9 2.03 -9.18 -0.99
N SER A 10 2.38 -8.38 -2.00
CA SER A 10 2.49 -6.92 -1.89
C SER A 10 1.13 -6.21 -1.94
N MET A 11 0.76 -5.54 -0.84
CA MET A 11 -0.42 -4.68 -0.77
C MET A 11 -0.35 -3.51 -1.76
N ALA A 12 0.85 -3.07 -2.14
CA ALA A 12 1.03 -2.02 -3.15
C ALA A 12 0.45 -2.43 -4.50
N LYS A 13 0.68 -3.67 -4.93
CA LYS A 13 0.10 -4.17 -6.19
C LYS A 13 -1.40 -4.40 -6.09
N VAL A 14 -1.89 -4.93 -4.96
CA VAL A 14 -3.34 -5.08 -4.73
C VAL A 14 -4.04 -3.72 -4.84
N LEU A 15 -3.42 -2.67 -4.30
CA LEU A 15 -3.93 -1.31 -4.36
C LEU A 15 -3.97 -0.78 -5.80
N THR A 16 -2.87 -0.90 -6.55
CA THR A 16 -2.81 -0.41 -7.94
C THR A 16 -3.70 -1.21 -8.90
N GLU A 17 -3.83 -2.52 -8.69
CA GLU A 17 -4.79 -3.38 -9.39
C GLU A 17 -6.24 -2.97 -9.10
N ALA A 18 -6.60 -2.69 -7.84
CA ALA A 18 -7.93 -2.22 -7.48
C ALA A 18 -8.29 -0.90 -8.17
N ILE A 19 -7.33 0.05 -8.25
CA ILE A 19 -7.50 1.29 -9.01
C ILE A 19 -7.71 0.99 -10.49
N GLY A 20 -6.86 0.14 -11.10
CA GLY A 20 -6.98 -0.25 -12.51
C GLY A 20 -8.33 -0.90 -12.84
N LEU A 21 -8.77 -1.85 -12.02
CA LEU A 21 -10.07 -2.52 -12.16
C LEU A 21 -11.24 -1.56 -11.99
N SER A 22 -11.14 -0.58 -11.09
CA SER A 22 -12.18 0.44 -10.94
C SER A 22 -12.31 1.33 -12.18
N LYS A 23 -11.19 1.64 -12.85
CA LYS A 23 -11.20 2.37 -14.14
C LYS A 23 -11.80 1.52 -15.26
N MET A 24 -11.48 0.23 -15.32
CA MET A 24 -12.11 -0.68 -16.29
C MET A 24 -13.62 -0.77 -16.07
N LYS A 25 -14.07 -0.89 -14.81
CA LYS A 25 -15.49 -0.93 -14.47
C LYS A 25 -16.22 0.35 -14.87
N TRP A 26 -15.60 1.50 -14.64
CA TRP A 26 -16.15 2.79 -15.07
C TRP A 26 -16.37 2.84 -16.58
N VAL A 27 -15.40 2.39 -17.37
CA VAL A 27 -15.47 2.43 -18.85
C VAL A 27 -16.42 1.36 -19.42
N GLU A 28 -16.36 0.14 -18.91
CA GLU A 28 -17.03 -1.02 -19.52
C GLU A 28 -18.44 -1.29 -18.97
N VAL A 29 -18.78 -0.77 -17.80
CA VAL A 29 -20.04 -1.11 -17.11
C VAL A 29 -20.97 0.09 -16.98
N ASP A 30 -20.54 1.15 -16.28
CA ASP A 30 -21.37 2.33 -16.06
C ASP A 30 -20.49 3.55 -15.72
N LEU A 31 -20.64 4.60 -16.53
CA LEU A 31 -19.91 5.86 -16.38
C LEU A 31 -20.24 6.62 -15.09
N ASN A 32 -21.31 6.23 -14.38
CA ASN A 32 -21.67 6.78 -13.08
C ASN A 32 -20.83 6.18 -11.93
N TYR A 33 -20.11 5.08 -12.14
CA TYR A 33 -19.15 4.56 -11.17
C TYR A 33 -17.81 5.28 -11.28
N ALA A 34 -17.63 6.37 -10.54
CA ALA A 34 -16.35 7.06 -10.48
C ALA A 34 -15.22 6.07 -10.10
N PRO A 35 -14.07 6.07 -10.82
CA PRO A 35 -12.93 5.24 -10.45
C PRO A 35 -12.37 5.58 -9.08
N LEU A 36 -11.75 4.60 -8.43
CA LEU A 36 -11.04 4.82 -7.17
C LEU A 36 -9.86 5.76 -7.38
N THR A 37 -9.77 6.76 -6.51
CA THR A 37 -8.57 7.57 -6.34
C THR A 37 -7.49 6.80 -5.55
N LEU A 38 -6.24 7.28 -5.64
CA LEU A 38 -5.15 6.74 -4.85
C LEU A 38 -5.45 6.80 -3.34
N SER A 39 -5.96 7.93 -2.85
CA SER A 39 -6.26 8.12 -1.43
C SER A 39 -7.37 7.21 -0.94
N GLU A 40 -8.40 6.93 -1.75
CA GLU A 40 -9.47 5.99 -1.38
C GLU A 40 -8.94 4.55 -1.32
N ALA A 41 -8.15 4.14 -2.33
CA ALA A 41 -7.54 2.82 -2.34
C ALA A 41 -6.55 2.64 -1.18
N PHE A 42 -5.75 3.66 -0.88
CA PHE A 42 -4.82 3.68 0.25
C PHE A 42 -5.57 3.66 1.58
N TYR A 43 -6.69 4.39 1.70
CA TYR A 43 -7.56 4.32 2.88
C TYR A 43 -8.08 2.90 3.09
N MET A 44 -8.61 2.25 2.05
CA MET A 44 -9.10 0.88 2.15
C MET A 44 -7.99 -0.10 2.59
N ALA A 45 -6.78 0.06 2.07
CA ALA A 45 -5.62 -0.76 2.41
C ALA A 45 -5.05 -0.50 3.81
N THR A 46 -5.37 0.63 4.45
CA THR A 46 -4.81 1.06 5.74
C THR A 46 -5.92 1.24 6.77
N LYS A 47 -6.38 2.47 7.03
CA LYS A 47 -7.36 2.81 8.07
C LYS A 47 -8.70 2.10 7.87
N GLY A 48 -9.16 1.98 6.63
CA GLY A 48 -10.41 1.32 6.27
C GLY A 48 -10.40 -0.16 6.65
N GLY A 49 -9.42 -0.92 6.16
CA GLY A 49 -9.25 -2.33 6.51
C GLY A 49 -8.83 -2.57 7.96
N GLY A 50 -7.96 -1.71 8.50
CA GLY A 50 -7.43 -1.80 9.86
C GLY A 50 -8.50 -1.71 10.95
N LYS A 51 -9.58 -0.96 10.72
CA LYS A 51 -10.74 -0.89 11.64
C LYS A 51 -11.32 -2.26 12.01
N PHE A 52 -11.19 -3.25 11.14
CA PHE A 52 -11.64 -4.62 11.44
C PHE A 52 -10.80 -5.28 12.53
N PHE A 53 -9.51 -4.93 12.63
CA PHE A 53 -8.55 -5.53 13.56
C PHE A 53 -8.33 -4.70 14.83
N GLY A 54 -8.85 -3.47 14.88
CA GLY A 54 -8.77 -2.60 16.05
C GLY A 54 -8.54 -1.14 15.68
N LYS A 55 -7.83 -0.42 16.54
CA LYS A 55 -7.38 0.95 16.25
C LYS A 55 -6.01 0.90 15.59
N VAL A 56 -5.97 0.57 14.30
CA VAL A 56 -4.73 0.46 13.50
C VAL A 56 -4.90 1.06 12.11
N GLY A 57 -3.80 1.20 11.36
CA GLY A 57 -3.83 1.69 9.97
C GLY A 57 -3.86 3.22 9.83
N SER A 58 -3.58 3.97 10.89
CA SER A 58 -3.47 5.43 10.86
C SER A 58 -2.53 5.93 11.96
N PHE A 59 -1.85 7.06 11.74
CA PHE A 59 -1.01 7.73 12.76
C PHE A 59 -1.81 8.65 13.70
N GLU A 60 -3.07 8.32 13.95
CA GLU A 60 -3.94 9.02 14.88
C GLU A 60 -3.68 8.60 16.33
N LYS A 61 -3.82 9.54 17.27
CA LYS A 61 -3.66 9.25 18.70
C LYS A 61 -4.58 8.09 19.13
N GLY A 62 -3.99 7.10 19.78
CA GLY A 62 -4.71 5.91 20.26
C GLY A 62 -4.82 4.78 19.23
N CYS A 63 -4.18 4.91 18.06
CA CYS A 63 -3.89 3.78 17.19
C CYS A 63 -2.56 3.12 17.57
N GLU A 64 -2.46 1.80 17.38
CA GLU A 64 -1.16 1.11 17.45
C GLU A 64 -0.28 1.52 16.26
N LEU A 65 1.04 1.58 16.49
CA LEU A 65 1.99 1.94 15.46
C LEU A 65 2.37 0.71 14.63
N ASP A 66 1.55 0.45 13.62
CA ASP A 66 1.85 -0.47 12.53
C ASP A 66 2.30 0.35 11.32
N ALA A 67 3.58 0.23 10.94
CA ALA A 67 4.19 1.12 9.95
C ALA A 67 5.24 0.44 9.08
N LEU A 68 5.44 0.99 7.88
CA LEU A 68 6.52 0.66 6.97
C LEU A 68 7.39 1.91 6.80
N ILE A 69 8.71 1.73 6.85
CA ILE A 69 9.67 2.76 6.41
C ILE A 69 10.07 2.43 4.99
N ILE A 70 9.78 3.37 4.08
CA ILE A 70 10.05 3.23 2.65
C ILE A 70 11.22 4.13 2.27
N ASP A 71 12.29 3.53 1.76
CA ASP A 71 13.39 4.22 1.11
C ASP A 71 13.19 4.16 -0.42
N ASP A 72 12.76 5.27 -1.02
CA ASP A 72 12.53 5.40 -2.46
C ASP A 72 13.73 6.01 -3.21
N THR A 73 14.92 6.09 -2.61
CA THR A 73 16.11 6.69 -3.25
C THR A 73 16.53 5.98 -4.53
N LEU A 74 16.31 4.66 -4.62
CA LEU A 74 16.57 3.85 -5.82
C LEU A 74 15.53 4.06 -6.93
N LEU A 75 14.38 4.63 -6.60
CA LEU A 75 13.44 5.16 -7.59
C LEU A 75 13.90 6.57 -7.94
N PHE A 76 14.93 6.69 -8.77
CA PHE A 76 15.43 8.00 -9.19
C PHE A 76 14.36 8.76 -10.01
N ASP A 77 14.14 10.03 -9.66
CA ASP A 77 13.44 11.01 -10.51
C ASP A 77 14.21 12.33 -10.45
N PRO A 78 14.58 12.92 -11.60
CA PRO A 78 15.30 14.18 -11.63
C PRO A 78 14.49 15.39 -11.15
N ASN A 79 13.16 15.27 -11.04
CA ASN A 79 12.28 16.34 -10.60
C ASN A 79 11.97 16.21 -9.11
N GLU A 80 11.80 17.35 -8.43
CA GLU A 80 11.25 17.38 -7.08
C GLU A 80 9.80 16.87 -7.09
N ARG A 81 9.47 16.05 -6.09
CA ARG A 81 8.17 15.39 -5.95
C ARG A 81 7.59 15.62 -4.57
N THR A 82 6.27 15.79 -4.50
CA THR A 82 5.58 15.80 -3.21
C THR A 82 5.63 14.41 -2.56
N LEU A 83 5.26 14.34 -1.28
CA LEU A 83 5.21 13.07 -0.56
C LEU A 83 4.18 12.11 -1.18
N GLU A 84 3.05 12.64 -1.64
CA GLU A 84 1.99 11.89 -2.32
C GLU A 84 2.48 11.32 -3.65
N GLU A 85 3.20 12.10 -4.46
CA GLU A 85 3.78 11.62 -5.72
C GLU A 85 4.85 10.55 -5.49
N ARG A 86 5.68 10.71 -4.44
CA ARG A 86 6.67 9.69 -4.05
C ARG A 86 6.01 8.39 -3.62
N LEU A 87 4.95 8.48 -2.80
CA LEU A 87 4.16 7.33 -2.38
C LEU A 87 3.49 6.66 -3.58
N GLU A 88 2.84 7.42 -4.45
CA GLU A 88 2.19 6.92 -5.67
C GLU A 88 3.20 6.14 -6.52
N ARG A 89 4.36 6.75 -6.78
CA ARG A 89 5.42 6.13 -7.55
C ARG A 89 5.89 4.82 -6.93
N TRP A 90 6.14 4.79 -5.61
CA TRP A 90 6.49 3.53 -4.94
C TRP A 90 5.39 2.48 -5.06
N LEU A 91 4.11 2.86 -4.95
CA LEU A 91 2.99 1.93 -5.09
C LEU A 91 2.91 1.31 -6.51
N TYR A 92 3.25 2.07 -7.55
CA TYR A 92 3.20 1.60 -8.95
C TYR A 92 4.44 0.84 -9.42
N VAL A 93 5.65 1.30 -9.07
CA VAL A 93 6.89 0.75 -9.64
C VAL A 93 7.87 0.22 -8.58
N GLY A 94 7.59 0.45 -7.30
CA GLY A 94 8.37 -0.09 -6.21
C GLY A 94 8.05 -1.54 -5.90
N ASP A 95 8.82 -2.08 -4.96
CA ASP A 95 8.66 -3.41 -4.39
C ASP A 95 9.23 -3.46 -2.97
N ASP A 96 9.30 -4.66 -2.39
CA ASP A 96 9.73 -4.92 -1.02
C ASP A 96 11.18 -4.51 -0.73
N ARG A 97 12.04 -4.34 -1.73
CA ARG A 97 13.43 -3.88 -1.54
C ARG A 97 13.52 -2.46 -0.98
N HIS A 98 12.46 -1.68 -1.16
CA HIS A 98 12.35 -0.32 -0.65
C HIS A 98 11.83 -0.28 0.80
N ILE A 99 11.32 -1.40 1.34
CA ILE A 99 10.85 -1.49 2.73
C ILE A 99 12.04 -1.78 3.63
N VAL A 100 12.62 -0.74 4.22
CA VAL A 100 13.86 -0.86 5.02
C VAL A 100 13.60 -1.22 6.48
N GLU A 101 12.45 -0.84 7.02
CA GLU A 101 12.01 -1.21 8.37
C GLU A 101 10.50 -1.43 8.43
N ARG A 102 10.08 -2.28 9.37
CA ARG A 102 8.68 -2.64 9.62
C ARG A 102 8.42 -2.55 11.12
N TYR A 103 7.29 -1.96 11.48
CA TYR A 103 6.86 -1.83 12.87
C TYR A 103 5.52 -2.52 13.06
N VAL A 104 5.37 -3.25 14.17
CA VAL A 104 4.09 -3.78 14.65
C VAL A 104 3.94 -3.39 16.12
N ALA A 105 2.83 -2.73 16.46
CA ALA A 105 2.58 -2.19 17.80
C ALA A 105 3.78 -1.39 18.36
N GLY A 106 4.47 -0.64 17.50
CA GLY A 106 5.64 0.17 17.84
C GLY A 106 6.95 -0.60 18.02
N GLN A 107 6.97 -1.92 17.81
CA GLN A 107 8.18 -2.73 17.87
C GLN A 107 8.75 -2.97 16.46
N VAL A 108 10.06 -2.79 16.30
CA VAL A 108 10.76 -3.09 15.05
C VAL A 108 10.74 -4.60 14.80
N LEU A 109 10.30 -5.01 13.62
CA LEU A 109 10.37 -6.40 13.19
C LEU A 109 11.76 -6.73 12.61
N PRO A 110 12.34 -7.90 12.93
CA PRO A 110 13.58 -8.35 12.31
C PRO A 110 13.39 -8.53 10.81
N ASN A 111 14.45 -8.32 10.02
CA ASN A 111 14.44 -8.53 8.57
C ASN A 111 13.78 -9.86 8.22
N PRO A 112 12.94 -9.90 7.17
CA PRO A 112 12.26 -11.13 6.80
C PRO A 112 13.34 -12.16 6.48
N GLN A 113 13.38 -13.25 7.25
CA GLN A 113 14.20 -14.40 6.92
C GLN A 113 13.59 -14.96 5.64
N GLY A 114 14.29 -14.81 4.51
CA GLY A 114 13.84 -15.41 3.26
C GLY A 114 13.58 -16.90 3.50
N PHE A 115 12.46 -17.41 2.99
CA PHE A 115 12.21 -18.85 2.99
C PHE A 115 13.40 -19.52 2.29
N GLN A 116 14.26 -20.20 3.07
CA GLN A 116 15.16 -21.22 2.56
C GLN A 116 14.33 -22.50 2.45
N GLY A 117 13.69 -22.68 1.30
CA GLY A 117 12.94 -23.88 0.94
C GLY A 117 13.20 -24.22 -0.52
#